data_AF-A0A2M9M7A6-F1
#
_entry.id   AF-A0A2M9M7A6-F1
#
_cell.length_a   1.000
_cell.length_b   1.000
_cell.length_c   1.000
_cell.angle_alpha   90.00
_cell.angle_beta   90.00
_cell.angle_gamma   90.00
#
_symmetry.space_group_name_H-M   'P 1'
#
loop_
_entity.id
_entity.type
_entity.pdbx_description
1 polymer ?
#
loop_
_entity_poly.entity_id
_entity_poly.type
_entity_poly.pdbx_seq_one_letter_code
_entity_poly.pdbx_strand_id
1 'polypeptide(L)'
;MAKLYLEKLKCVTTEGWSGFDEPRLVVQDRGTVWNGTVLGDRMYTVKYDCDFTGRIAVSLWDDGGPDGDGRPGRQWITDTPGERSLHFRADGAEYRLLFAVE
;
A
#
# COMPACT_ATOMS: atom_id res chain seq x y z
N MET A 1 -2.19 -5.15 -22.31
CA MET A 1 -1.43 -4.35 -21.34
C MET A 1 -2.47 -3.54 -20.60
N ALA A 2 -2.48 -3.64 -19.28
CA ALA A 2 -3.43 -2.93 -18.42
C ALA A 2 -2.70 -1.80 -17.70
N LYS A 3 -3.44 -0.76 -17.34
CA LYS A 3 -2.93 0.38 -16.60
C LYS A 3 -3.41 0.34 -15.16
N LEU A 4 -2.47 0.34 -14.22
CA LEU A 4 -2.74 0.40 -12.80
C LEU A 4 -2.71 1.85 -12.33
N TYR A 5 -3.68 2.23 -11.52
CA TYR A 5 -3.72 3.50 -10.79
C TYR A 5 -3.77 3.23 -9.29
N LEU A 6 -2.79 3.72 -8.55
CA LEU A 6 -2.79 3.76 -7.09
C LEU A 6 -3.22 5.15 -6.63
N GLU A 7 -4.39 5.21 -5.99
CA GLU A 7 -5.04 6.50 -5.73
C GLU A 7 -4.79 7.00 -4.31
N LYS A 8 -5.18 6.17 -3.33
CA LYS A 8 -5.24 6.58 -1.92
C LYS A 8 -4.89 5.43 -0.99
N LEU A 9 -4.18 5.74 0.08
CA LEU A 9 -3.92 4.83 1.19
C LEU A 9 -4.72 5.30 2.42
N LYS A 10 -5.64 4.47 2.91
CA LYS A 10 -6.27 4.67 4.22
C LYS A 10 -5.44 3.95 5.28
N CYS A 11 -4.95 4.69 6.26
CA CYS A 11 -4.50 4.12 7.53
C CYS A 11 -5.74 3.96 8.43
N VAL A 12 -6.11 2.72 8.73
CA VAL A 12 -7.26 2.41 9.59
C VAL A 12 -6.81 2.42 11.04
N THR A 13 -5.68 1.80 11.33
CA THR A 13 -5.08 1.72 12.67
C THR A 13 -3.57 1.68 12.54
N THR A 14 -2.87 2.32 13.48
CA THR A 14 -1.40 2.36 13.55
C THR A 14 -0.87 1.33 14.55
N GLU A 15 0.39 0.92 14.42
CA GLU A 15 1.03 -0.07 15.32
C GLU A 15 1.26 0.51 16.73
N GLY A 16 1.53 1.83 16.81
CA GLY A 16 2.02 2.48 18.02
C GLY A 16 1.00 3.23 18.88
N TRP A 17 1.33 3.37 20.18
CA TRP A 17 0.69 4.32 21.12
C TRP A 17 0.85 5.79 20.70
N SER A 18 1.87 6.08 19.88
CA SER A 18 2.13 7.41 19.33
C SER A 18 1.04 7.88 18.35
N GLY A 19 0.27 6.93 17.79
CA GLY A 19 -0.79 7.20 16.81
C GLY A 19 -0.28 7.53 15.41
N PHE A 20 1.01 7.32 15.12
CA PHE A 20 1.61 7.51 13.80
C PHE A 20 2.52 6.35 13.39
N ASP A 21 2.55 6.07 12.09
CA ASP A 21 3.41 5.08 11.42
C ASP A 21 4.08 5.70 10.18
N GLU A 22 5.07 5.04 9.57
CA GLU A 22 5.80 5.55 8.38
C GLU A 22 5.85 4.54 7.21
N PRO A 23 4.69 4.15 6.66
CA PRO A 23 4.64 3.13 5.62
C PRO A 23 5.26 3.58 4.28
N ARG A 24 5.75 2.59 3.53
CA ARG A 24 6.23 2.70 2.15
C ARG A 24 5.45 1.75 1.24
N LEU A 25 4.91 2.29 0.16
CA LEU A 25 4.29 1.52 -0.92
C LEU A 25 5.34 1.17 -1.97
N VAL A 26 5.49 -0.12 -2.24
CA VAL A 26 6.44 -0.68 -3.20
C VAL A 26 5.70 -1.42 -4.30
N VAL A 27 5.99 -1.08 -5.55
CA VAL A 27 5.43 -1.76 -6.73
C VAL A 27 6.51 -2.61 -7.39
N GLN A 28 6.16 -3.84 -7.76
CA GLN A 28 7.08 -4.79 -8.39
C GLN A 28 7.73 -4.16 -9.62
N ASP A 29 9.06 -4.30 -9.72
CA ASP A 29 9.87 -3.78 -10.84
C ASP A 29 9.79 -2.25 -11.03
N ARG A 30 9.29 -1.52 -10.01
CA ARG A 30 9.17 -0.05 -9.98
C ARG A 30 9.77 0.57 -8.71
N GLY A 31 9.89 -0.22 -7.64
CA GLY A 31 10.45 0.22 -6.37
C GLY A 31 9.44 0.98 -5.52
N THR A 32 9.92 1.84 -4.62
CA THR A 32 9.07 2.68 -3.76
C THR A 32 8.42 3.77 -4.60
N VAL A 33 7.09 3.78 -4.61
CA VAL A 33 6.28 4.75 -5.37
C VAL A 33 5.65 5.80 -4.49
N TRP A 34 5.56 5.53 -3.19
CA TRP A 34 5.03 6.44 -2.18
C TRP A 34 5.55 6.07 -0.80
N ASN A 35 5.77 7.08 0.04
CA ASN A 35 6.11 6.96 1.45
C ASN A 35 5.58 8.18 2.20
N GLY A 36 5.31 8.03 3.50
CA GLY A 36 4.98 9.18 4.33
C GLY A 36 4.53 8.79 5.73
N THR A 37 4.54 9.77 6.62
CA THR A 37 4.00 9.61 7.98
C THR A 37 2.48 9.62 7.94
N VAL A 38 1.87 8.59 8.49
CA VAL A 38 0.43 8.39 8.53
C VAL A 38 -0.09 8.43 9.97
N LEU A 39 -1.36 8.75 10.12
CA LEU A 39 -2.11 8.79 11.37
C LEU A 39 -3.31 7.86 11.22
N GLY A 40 -3.69 7.23 12.32
CA GLY A 40 -4.88 6.37 12.38
C GLY A 40 -6.15 7.08 11.90
N ASP A 41 -7.02 6.31 11.23
CA ASP A 41 -8.28 6.74 10.60
C ASP A 41 -8.15 7.93 9.63
N ARG A 42 -7.01 8.06 8.95
CA ARG A 42 -6.80 9.08 7.91
C ARG A 42 -6.52 8.46 6.54
N MET A 43 -6.72 9.28 5.51
CA MET A 43 -6.52 8.93 4.12
C MET A 43 -5.47 9.82 3.48
N TYR A 44 -4.58 9.19 2.72
CA TYR A 44 -3.40 9.80 2.12
C TYR A 44 -3.44 9.62 0.61
N THR A 45 -3.02 10.65 -0.11
CA THR A 45 -2.98 10.62 -1.58
C THR A 45 -1.69 9.95 -2.04
N VAL A 46 -1.80 8.97 -2.93
CA VAL A 46 -0.66 8.25 -3.53
C VAL A 46 -0.36 8.82 -4.91
N LYS A 47 -1.35 8.84 -5.82
CA LYS A 47 -1.24 9.34 -7.21
C LYS A 47 -0.04 8.75 -7.97
N TYR A 48 -0.08 7.45 -8.19
CA TYR A 48 0.91 6.74 -9.01
C TYR A 48 0.20 5.88 -10.06
N ASP A 49 0.73 5.84 -11.27
CA ASP A 49 0.24 4.95 -12.33
C ASP A 49 1.37 4.26 -13.09
N CYS A 50 1.08 3.05 -13.59
CA CYS A 50 2.00 2.33 -14.46
C CYS A 50 1.31 1.25 -15.30
N ASP A 51 1.94 0.89 -16.41
CA ASP A 51 1.53 -0.25 -17.22
C ASP A 51 2.06 -1.59 -16.67
N PHE A 52 1.25 -2.64 -16.80
CA PHE A 52 1.61 -4.02 -16.47
C PHE A 52 0.87 -5.06 -17.33
N THR A 53 1.31 -6.31 -17.25
CA THR A 53 0.72 -7.44 -17.99
C THR A 53 0.47 -8.63 -17.05
N GLY A 54 -0.75 -9.17 -17.07
CA GLY A 54 -1.15 -10.33 -16.26
C GLY A 54 -1.32 -9.99 -14.78
N ARG A 55 -0.22 -9.81 -14.04
CA ARG A 55 -0.26 -9.44 -12.62
C ARG A 55 0.93 -8.58 -12.22
N ILE A 56 0.70 -7.69 -11.26
CA ILE A 56 1.73 -6.88 -10.63
C ILE A 56 1.59 -6.96 -9.11
N ALA A 57 2.71 -7.05 -8.40
CA ALA A 57 2.67 -7.07 -6.94
C ALA A 57 2.80 -5.66 -6.37
N VAL A 58 2.02 -5.40 -5.33
CA VAL A 58 2.10 -4.21 -4.49
C VAL A 58 2.36 -4.66 -3.07
N SER A 59 3.34 -4.03 -2.42
CA SER A 59 3.71 -4.33 -1.04
C SER A 59 3.66 -3.07 -0.20
N LEU A 60 3.26 -3.23 1.06
CA LEU A 60 3.40 -2.19 2.08
C LEU A 60 4.50 -2.61 3.04
N TRP A 61 5.44 -1.70 3.29
CA TRP A 61 6.58 -1.90 4.20
C TRP A 61 6.47 -0.86 5.31
N ASP A 62 6.69 -1.27 6.56
CA ASP A 62 6.87 -0.33 7.67
C ASP A 62 8.32 -0.41 8.16
N ASP A 63 8.94 0.73 8.44
CA ASP A 63 10.34 0.84 8.91
C ASP A 63 10.39 1.04 10.45
N GLY A 64 9.22 1.01 11.13
CA GLY A 64 9.06 1.39 12.53
C GLY A 64 9.47 0.37 13.60
N GLY A 65 9.81 -0.87 13.24
CA GLY A 65 10.14 -1.94 14.20
C GLY A 65 11.64 -2.29 14.25
N PRO A 66 12.26 -2.48 15.44
CA PRO A 66 13.65 -2.93 15.58
C PRO A 66 13.92 -4.33 15.00
N ASP A 67 12.86 -5.10 14.71
CA ASP A 67 12.94 -6.48 14.22
C ASP A 67 12.88 -6.60 12.68
N GLY A 68 12.66 -5.50 11.94
CA GLY A 68 12.83 -5.45 10.48
C GLY A 68 12.01 -6.47 9.66
N ASP A 69 11.04 -7.14 10.27
CA ASP A 69 10.28 -8.25 9.69
C ASP A 69 8.78 -7.96 9.50
N GLY A 70 8.29 -6.84 10.05
CA GLY A 70 6.94 -6.31 9.88
C GLY A 70 6.64 -5.89 8.44
N ARG A 71 6.31 -6.86 7.58
CA ARG A 71 5.76 -6.62 6.24
C ARG A 71 4.24 -6.66 6.34
N PRO A 72 3.52 -5.51 6.35
CA PRO A 72 2.06 -5.49 6.29
C PRO A 72 1.47 -6.33 5.14
N GLY A 73 2.26 -6.58 4.10
CA GLY A 73 2.10 -7.74 3.22
C GLY A 73 2.44 -7.43 1.76
N ARG A 74 2.56 -8.49 0.95
CA ARG A 74 2.62 -8.41 -0.52
C ARG A 74 1.30 -8.94 -1.08
N GLN A 75 0.66 -8.15 -1.92
CA GLN A 75 -0.60 -8.49 -2.58
C GLN A 75 -0.42 -8.42 -4.10
N TRP A 76 -1.23 -9.20 -4.83
CA TRP A 76 -1.22 -9.24 -6.29
C TRP A 76 -2.45 -8.57 -6.88
N ILE A 77 -2.23 -7.70 -7.86
CA ILE A 77 -3.27 -7.10 -8.68
C ILE A 77 -3.24 -7.77 -10.06
N THR A 78 -4.39 -8.21 -10.54
CA THR A 78 -4.56 -8.75 -11.90
C THR A 78 -4.96 -7.65 -12.86
N ASP A 79 -4.79 -7.89 -14.16
CA ASP A 79 -5.21 -7.02 -15.27
C ASP A 79 -6.74 -6.94 -15.47
N THR A 80 -7.52 -7.33 -14.47
CA THR A 80 -8.98 -7.28 -14.54
C THR A 80 -9.46 -5.86 -14.23
N PRO A 81 -10.17 -5.19 -15.15
CA PRO A 81 -10.57 -3.80 -14.96
C PRO A 81 -11.48 -3.55 -13.74
N GLY A 82 -11.45 -2.30 -13.27
CA GLY A 82 -12.34 -1.78 -12.24
C GLY A 82 -11.63 -1.27 -10.99
N GLU A 83 -12.40 -0.57 -10.15
CA GLU A 83 -11.96 -0.03 -8.87
C GLU A 83 -12.03 -1.09 -7.77
N ARG A 84 -10.97 -1.19 -6.98
CA ARG A 84 -10.80 -2.20 -5.93
C ARG A 84 -9.97 -1.65 -4.78
N SER A 85 -9.86 -2.44 -3.72
CA SER A 85 -8.95 -2.15 -2.62
C SER A 85 -8.13 -3.37 -2.22
N LEU A 86 -6.88 -3.12 -1.82
CA LEU A 86 -6.03 -4.09 -1.15
C LEU A 86 -6.06 -3.83 0.35
N HIS A 87 -6.04 -4.90 1.13
CA HIS A 87 -5.98 -4.85 2.58
C HIS A 87 -4.63 -5.39 3.05
N PHE A 88 -3.92 -4.61 3.84
CA PHE A 88 -2.66 -4.96 4.48
C PHE A 88 -2.83 -4.89 6.00
N ARG A 89 -2.30 -5.89 6.70
CA ARG A 89 -2.39 -5.99 8.16
C ARG A 89 -1.16 -6.69 8.71
N ALA A 90 -0.41 -6.00 9.56
CA ALA A 90 0.67 -6.55 10.38
C ALA A 90 0.72 -5.80 11.71
N ASP A 91 1.16 -6.48 12.76
CA ASP A 91 1.58 -5.88 14.04
C ASP A 91 0.61 -4.87 14.67
N GLY A 92 -0.70 -5.08 14.45
CA GLY A 92 -1.76 -4.22 14.97
C GLY A 92 -2.16 -3.05 14.07
N ALA A 93 -1.39 -2.75 13.02
CA ALA A 93 -1.78 -1.80 11.99
C ALA A 93 -2.67 -2.42 10.91
N GLU A 94 -3.56 -1.59 10.39
CA GLU A 94 -4.44 -1.92 9.25
C GLU A 94 -4.38 -0.80 8.22
N TYR A 95 -4.19 -1.20 6.96
CA TYR A 95 -4.13 -0.29 5.82
C TYR A 95 -5.01 -0.77 4.67
N ARG A 96 -5.64 0.19 3.98
CA ARG A 96 -6.39 -0.07 2.74
C ARG A 96 -5.89 0.79 1.60
N LEU A 97 -5.39 0.17 0.55
CA LEU A 97 -4.95 0.85 -0.67
C LEU A 97 -6.07 0.80 -1.70
N LEU A 98 -6.58 1.95 -2.11
CA LEU A 98 -7.54 2.08 -3.21
C LEU A 98 -6.79 2.16 -4.53
N PHE A 99 -7.23 1.36 -5.50
CA PHE A 99 -6.63 1.29 -6.82
C PHE A 99 -7.69 1.06 -7.90
N ALA A 100 -7.35 1.40 -9.13
CA ALA A 100 -8.13 1.09 -10.32
C ALA A 100 -7.25 0.40 -11.37
N VAL A 101 -7.85 -0.48 -12.16
CA VAL A 101 -7.23 -1.08 -13.36
C VAL A 101 -8.06 -0.70 -14.59
N GLU A 102 -7.39 -0.20 -15.61
CA GLU A 102 -7.93 0.07 -16.96
C GLU A 102 -7.35 -0.88 -18.00
#